data_AF-A0A7S4MHI6-F1
#
_entry.id   AF-A0A7S4MHI6-F1
#
_cell.length_a   1.000
_cell.length_b   1.000
_cell.length_c   1.000
_cell.angle_alpha   90.00
_cell.angle_beta   90.00
_cell.angle_gamma   90.00
#
_symmetry.space_group_name_H-M   'P 1'
#
loop_
_entity.id
_entity.type
_entity.pdbx_description
1 polymer ?
#
loop_
_entity_poly.entity_id
_entity_poly.type
_entity_poly.pdbx_seq_one_letter_code
_entity_poly.pdbx_strand_id
1 'polypeptide(L)'
;LNGFTDWSLQDSNASVSGGSLNMRDSSLTKLLDSAFVVSGGNINLLVSAELSLISSSLQVTGGDLFNAGNSQFVSERGTIRITDGRIIYDGSCNCNIEAT
;
A
#
# COMPACT_ATOMS: atom_id res chain seq x y z
N LEU A 1 -3.17 15.72 4.88
CA LEU A 1 -3.86 16.16 3.65
C LEU A 1 -5.07 15.26 3.42
N ASN A 2 -6.22 15.84 3.08
CA ASN A 2 -7.42 15.14 2.59
C ASN A 2 -7.61 15.52 1.12
N GLY A 3 -7.46 14.56 0.21
CA GLY A 3 -7.59 14.79 -1.22
C GLY A 3 -7.20 13.55 -2.02
N PHE A 4 -7.91 13.36 -3.13
CA PHE A 4 -7.55 12.51 -4.24
C PHE A 4 -6.07 12.70 -4.56
N THR A 5 -5.23 11.71 -4.25
CA THR A 5 -3.79 11.81 -4.48
C THR A 5 -3.35 10.66 -5.36
N ASP A 6 -3.25 10.94 -6.65
CA ASP A 6 -2.66 10.00 -7.60
C ASP A 6 -1.16 10.28 -7.68
N TRP A 7 -0.34 9.26 -7.45
CA TRP A 7 1.10 9.37 -7.61
C TRP A 7 1.68 8.05 -8.10
N SER A 8 2.81 8.14 -8.80
CA SER A 8 3.55 6.97 -9.26
C SER A 8 5.04 7.11 -8.98
N LEU A 9 5.68 6.00 -8.65
CA LEU A 9 7.13 5.84 -8.71
C LEU A 9 7.47 4.90 -9.85
N GLN A 10 8.47 5.27 -10.62
CA GLN A 10 9.01 4.47 -11.71
C GLN A 10 10.53 4.44 -11.60
N ASP A 11 11.12 3.24 -11.66
CA ASP A 11 12.57 3.03 -11.61
C ASP A 11 13.23 3.76 -10.41
N SER A 12 12.52 3.83 -9.29
CA SER A 12 12.85 4.73 -8.17
C SER A 12 12.51 4.11 -6.82
N ASN A 13 13.10 4.67 -5.76
CA ASN A 13 12.81 4.25 -4.40
C ASN A 13 12.33 5.43 -3.58
N ALA A 14 11.37 5.19 -2.68
CA ALA A 14 10.96 6.20 -1.70
C ALA A 14 10.68 5.56 -0.33
N SER A 15 10.66 6.40 0.70
CA SER A 15 10.38 5.93 2.04
C SER A 15 9.62 6.94 2.89
N VAL A 16 8.91 6.42 3.88
CA VAL A 16 8.28 7.18 4.96
C VAL A 16 8.92 6.70 6.27
N SER A 17 9.47 7.64 7.06
CA SER A 17 10.07 7.36 8.37
C SER A 17 9.31 8.11 9.45
N GLY A 18 8.54 7.37 10.24
CA GLY A 18 7.53 7.93 11.13
C GLY A 18 6.34 8.52 10.35
N GLY A 19 5.12 8.22 10.78
CA GLY A 19 3.90 8.66 10.11
C GLY A 19 3.42 7.72 8.99
N SER A 20 2.25 8.01 8.43
CA SER A 20 1.53 7.05 7.59
C SER A 20 1.33 7.52 6.15
N LEU A 21 1.51 6.61 5.21
CA LEU A 21 1.02 6.78 3.84
C LEU A 21 -0.49 6.57 3.84
N ASN A 22 -1.24 7.61 3.47
CA ASN A 22 -2.70 7.57 3.45
C ASN A 22 -3.21 7.76 2.03
N MET A 23 -3.81 6.71 1.47
CA MET A 23 -4.51 6.69 0.20
C MET A 23 -6.00 6.57 0.48
N ARG A 24 -6.79 7.48 -0.08
CA ARG A 24 -8.23 7.55 0.17
C ARG A 24 -8.95 8.33 -0.90
N ASP A 25 -10.27 8.20 -0.93
CA ASP A 25 -11.16 8.93 -1.83
C ASP A 25 -10.76 8.71 -3.30
N SER A 26 -10.93 7.49 -3.84
CA SER A 26 -10.66 7.17 -5.25
C SER A 26 -9.23 7.45 -5.75
N SER A 27 -8.25 7.49 -4.84
CA SER A 27 -6.84 7.70 -5.19
C SER A 27 -6.18 6.45 -5.77
N LEU A 28 -5.30 6.62 -6.75
CA LEU A 28 -4.49 5.58 -7.38
C LEU A 28 -2.99 5.79 -7.12
N THR A 29 -2.36 4.84 -6.44
CA THR A 29 -0.91 4.81 -6.24
C THR A 29 -0.30 3.67 -7.05
N LYS A 30 0.75 3.96 -7.82
CA LYS A 30 1.47 2.95 -8.63
C LYS A 30 2.96 2.90 -8.33
N LEU A 31 3.48 1.71 -8.05
CA LEU A 31 4.92 1.46 -8.01
C LEU A 31 5.29 0.59 -9.22
N LEU A 32 6.17 1.10 -10.08
CA LEU A 32 6.68 0.40 -11.26
C LEU A 32 8.19 0.25 -11.13
N ASP A 33 8.68 -1.00 -11.11
CA ASP A 33 10.11 -1.30 -10.99
C ASP A 33 10.78 -0.53 -9.83
N SER A 34 10.08 -0.46 -8.70
CA SER A 34 10.37 0.46 -7.60
C SER A 34 10.36 -0.24 -6.23
N ALA A 35 10.96 0.38 -5.22
CA ALA A 35 10.84 -0.05 -3.82
C ALA A 35 10.27 1.07 -2.93
N PHE A 36 9.32 0.72 -2.07
CA PHE A 36 8.74 1.64 -1.10
C PHE A 36 8.78 1.07 0.31
N VAL A 37 9.30 1.86 1.25
CA VAL A 37 9.46 1.44 2.65
C VAL A 37 8.72 2.38 3.58
N VAL A 38 7.92 1.83 4.49
CA VAL A 38 7.34 2.56 5.62
C VAL A 38 7.91 1.99 6.91
N SER A 39 8.58 2.83 7.70
CA SER A 39 9.20 2.44 8.97
C SER A 39 8.62 3.25 10.13
N GLY A 40 8.08 2.57 11.14
CA GLY A 40 7.44 3.18 12.31
C GLY A 40 6.12 3.88 11.99
N GLY A 41 5.40 3.41 10.96
CA GLY A 41 4.18 4.01 10.47
C GLY A 41 3.34 3.06 9.63
N ASN A 42 2.16 3.50 9.20
CA ASN A 42 1.18 2.64 8.54
C ASN A 42 1.02 2.96 7.05
N ILE A 43 0.49 2.00 6.31
CA ILE A 43 -0.10 2.23 4.99
C ILE A 43 -1.60 2.05 5.12
N ASN A 44 -2.37 3.09 4.79
CA ASN A 44 -3.82 3.09 4.87
C ASN A 44 -4.42 3.25 3.47
N LEU A 45 -5.20 2.27 3.01
CA LEU A 45 -6.07 2.36 1.84
C LEU A 45 -7.51 2.45 2.34
N LEU A 46 -8.21 3.55 2.06
CA LEU A 46 -9.52 3.82 2.62
C LEU A 46 -10.53 4.24 1.54
N VAL A 47 -11.81 3.97 1.80
CA VAL A 47 -12.98 4.39 0.99
C VAL A 47 -13.04 3.73 -0.39
N SER A 48 -12.15 4.10 -1.31
CA SER A 48 -12.08 3.59 -2.70
C SER A 48 -10.66 3.70 -3.27
N ALA A 49 -9.63 3.49 -2.46
CA ALA A 49 -8.24 3.66 -2.90
C ALA A 49 -7.67 2.40 -3.58
N GLU A 50 -6.72 2.58 -4.49
CA GLU A 50 -5.97 1.50 -5.11
C GLU A 50 -4.45 1.69 -4.93
N LEU A 51 -3.77 0.64 -4.46
CA LEU A 51 -2.31 0.53 -4.51
C LEU A 51 -1.93 -0.61 -5.46
N SER A 52 -1.17 -0.27 -6.50
CA SER A 52 -0.70 -1.22 -7.51
C SER A 52 0.83 -1.34 -7.47
N LEU A 53 1.33 -2.57 -7.33
CA LEU A 53 2.74 -2.92 -7.45
C LEU A 53 2.96 -3.67 -8.76
N ILE A 54 3.85 -3.17 -9.62
CA ILE A 54 4.28 -3.86 -10.84
C ILE A 54 5.78 -4.05 -10.74
N SER A 55 6.22 -5.32 -10.65
CA SER A 55 7.64 -5.69 -10.46
C SER A 55 8.32 -4.92 -9.30
N SER A 56 7.54 -4.62 -8.25
CA SER A 56 7.93 -3.68 -7.19
C SER A 56 7.88 -4.32 -5.82
N SER A 57 8.55 -3.72 -4.84
CA SER A 57 8.52 -4.17 -3.44
C SER A 57 7.92 -3.13 -2.50
N LEU A 58 7.11 -3.61 -1.57
CA LEU A 58 6.54 -2.81 -0.49
C LEU A 58 6.92 -3.42 0.86
N GLN A 59 7.55 -2.64 1.72
CA GLN A 59 7.89 -3.06 3.08
C GLN A 59 7.27 -2.13 4.12
N VAL A 60 6.64 -2.71 5.13
CA VAL A 60 6.22 -2.00 6.35
C VAL A 60 6.91 -2.65 7.55
N THR A 61 7.56 -1.84 8.39
CA THR A 61 8.24 -2.31 9.61
C THR A 61 7.75 -1.53 10.83
N GLY A 62 7.28 -2.22 11.86
CA GLY A 62 6.78 -1.62 13.09
C GLY A 62 5.46 -0.87 12.93
N GLY A 63 4.67 -1.21 11.91
CA GLY A 63 3.36 -0.62 11.62
C GLY A 63 2.53 -1.53 10.72
N ASP A 64 1.30 -1.12 10.43
CA ASP A 64 0.29 -1.97 9.80
C ASP A 64 0.02 -1.56 8.34
N LEU A 65 -0.37 -2.53 7.52
CA LEU A 65 -1.06 -2.30 6.25
C LEU A 65 -2.57 -2.47 6.49
N PHE A 66 -3.31 -1.37 6.44
CA PHE A 66 -4.75 -1.32 6.65
C PHE A 66 -5.46 -1.05 5.33
N ASN A 67 -6.28 -2.00 4.88
CA ASN A 67 -7.11 -1.88 3.69
C ASN A 67 -8.59 -1.91 4.09
N ALA A 68 -9.31 -0.83 3.83
CA ALA A 68 -10.72 -0.73 4.19
C ALA A 68 -11.60 0.01 3.18
N GLY A 69 -12.90 -0.22 3.28
CA GLY A 69 -13.90 0.28 2.33
C GLY A 69 -13.85 -0.48 1.01
N ASN A 70 -14.26 0.15 -0.09
CA ASN A 70 -14.15 -0.44 -1.44
C ASN A 70 -12.76 -0.23 -2.04
N SER A 71 -11.72 -0.44 -1.24
CA SER A 71 -10.32 -0.26 -1.63
C SER A 71 -9.69 -1.58 -2.07
N GLN A 72 -8.64 -1.50 -2.88
CA GLN A 72 -8.00 -2.64 -3.51
C GLN A 72 -6.48 -2.53 -3.39
N PHE A 73 -5.85 -3.68 -3.17
CA PHE A 73 -4.41 -3.82 -3.27
C PHE A 73 -4.11 -4.83 -4.37
N VAL A 74 -3.26 -4.46 -5.33
CA VAL A 74 -2.90 -5.29 -6.49
C VAL A 74 -1.38 -5.41 -6.56
N SER A 75 -0.88 -6.64 -6.67
CA SER A 75 0.54 -6.91 -6.89
C SER A 75 0.73 -7.82 -8.09
N GLU A 76 1.37 -7.30 -9.13
CA GLU A 76 1.80 -8.04 -10.31
C GLU A 76 3.33 -8.20 -10.24
N ARG A 77 3.79 -9.44 -9.99
CA ARG A 77 5.23 -9.75 -9.82
C ARG A 77 5.92 -8.93 -8.72
N GLY A 78 5.15 -8.37 -7.78
CA GLY A 78 5.66 -7.61 -6.65
C GLY A 78 5.70 -8.42 -5.35
N THR A 79 6.39 -7.88 -4.35
CA THR A 79 6.46 -8.47 -3.01
C THR A 79 5.94 -7.49 -1.96
N ILE A 80 5.26 -8.02 -0.95
CA ILE A 80 4.88 -7.28 0.25
C ILE A 80 5.53 -7.95 1.44
N ARG A 81 6.17 -7.16 2.30
CA ARG A 81 6.70 -7.64 3.57
C ARG A 81 6.23 -6.74 4.71
N ILE A 82 5.47 -7.32 5.64
CA ILE A 82 5.12 -6.67 6.90
C ILE A 82 5.92 -7.34 8.01
N THR A 83 6.72 -6.57 8.74
CA THR A 83 7.50 -7.03 9.89
C THR A 83 7.07 -6.24 11.13
N ASP A 84 6.87 -6.93 12.25
CA ASP A 84 6.39 -6.32 13.51
C ASP A 84 5.10 -5.50 13.35
N GLY A 85 4.17 -6.02 12.53
CA GLY A 85 2.91 -5.39 12.19
C GLY A 85 1.90 -6.39 11.64
N ARG A 86 0.77 -5.88 11.15
CA ARG A 86 -0.36 -6.67 10.67
C ARG A 86 -0.79 -6.23 9.27
N ILE A 87 -1.38 -7.17 8.54
CA ILE A 87 -2.23 -6.86 7.39
C ILE A 87 -3.67 -6.95 7.88
N ILE A 88 -4.44 -5.87 7.71
CA ILE A 88 -5.81 -5.75 8.22
C ILE A 88 -6.71 -5.40 7.05
N TYR A 89 -7.75 -6.22 6.85
CA TYR A 89 -8.81 -5.99 5.87
C TYR A 89 -10.11 -5.71 6.64
N ASP A 90 -10.77 -4.58 6.37
CA ASP A 90 -12.00 -4.16 7.05
C ASP A 90 -13.06 -3.62 6.07
N GLY A 91 -14.33 -3.94 6.31
CA GLY A 91 -15.43 -3.58 5.43
C GLY A 91 -15.44 -4.35 4.10
N SER A 92 -15.85 -3.69 3.01
CA SER A 92 -16.10 -4.30 1.70
C SER A 92 -14.85 -4.39 0.80
N CYS A 93 -13.66 -4.54 1.37
CA CYS A 93 -12.42 -4.67 0.61
C CYS A 93 -12.24 -6.10 0.10
N ASN A 94 -11.61 -6.26 -1.07
CA ASN A 94 -11.29 -7.61 -1.58
C ASN A 94 -9.91 -8.05 -1.06
N CYS A 95 -9.83 -9.25 -0.51
CA CYS A 95 -8.59 -9.91 -0.13
C CYS A 95 -8.54 -11.27 -0.82
N ASN A 96 -7.73 -11.39 -1.87
CA ASN A 96 -7.44 -12.66 -2.52
C ASN A 96 -5.99 -13.04 -2.22
N ILE A 97 -5.78 -14.17 -1.53
CA ILE A 97 -4.45 -14.70 -1.22
C ILE A 97 -4.32 -16.02 -1.98
N GLU A 98 -3.59 -15.97 -3.09
CA GLU A 98 -3.25 -17.15 -3.87
C GLU A 98 -1.82 -17.56 -3.55
N ALA A 99 -1.64 -18.77 -3.04
CA ALA A 99 -0.31 -19.38 -2.90
C ALA A 99 0.04 -20.07 -4.22
N THR A 100 1.15 -19.67 -4.84
CA THR A 100 1.74 -20.35 -6.00
C THR A 100 2.57 -21.54 -5.56
#